data_AF-A0A1C6D578-F1
#
_entry.id   AF-A0A1C6D578-F1
#
_cell.length_a   1.000
_cell.length_b   1.000
_cell.length_c   1.000
_cell.angle_alpha   90.00
_cell.angle_beta   90.00
_cell.angle_gamma   90.00
#
_symmetry.space_group_name_H-M   'P 1'
#
loop_
_entity.id
_entity.type
_entity.pdbx_description
1 polymer ?
#
loop_
_entity_poly.entity_id
_entity_poly.type
_entity_poly.pdbx_seq_one_letter_code
_entity_poly.pdbx_strand_id
1 'polypeptide(L)'
;MFKDHRLYCCDSPARICARFQGRVFQLPAGMPLAPGQFLLSEGQGADGPVLRVLCETPPVNGTPVTPGLEDAFLAIYREEQT
;
A
#
# COMPACT_ATOMS: atom_id res chain seq x y z
N MET A 1 -8.27 -8.26 11.90
CA MET A 1 -8.75 -8.24 10.50
C MET A 1 -9.23 -9.63 10.12
N PHE A 2 -10.36 -9.75 9.43
CA PHE A 2 -10.95 -11.01 8.95
C PHE A 2 -10.96 -11.07 7.43
N LYS A 3 -10.39 -12.10 6.80
CA LYS A 3 -10.43 -12.30 5.34
C LYS A 3 -10.97 -13.71 5.07
N ASP A 4 -11.81 -13.86 4.05
CA ASP A 4 -12.40 -15.15 3.66
C ASP A 4 -13.12 -15.86 4.82
N HIS A 5 -13.89 -15.10 5.61
CA HIS A 5 -14.61 -15.57 6.81
C HIS A 5 -13.72 -16.15 7.92
N ARG A 6 -12.40 -15.90 7.86
CA ARG A 6 -11.42 -16.36 8.86
C ARG A 6 -10.66 -15.19 9.45
N LEU A 7 -10.23 -15.34 10.70
CA LEU A 7 -9.37 -14.35 11.36
C LEU A 7 -8.02 -14.31 10.64
N TYR A 8 -7.77 -13.25 9.87
CA TYR A 8 -6.53 -13.06 9.14
C TYR A 8 -5.39 -12.63 10.07
N CYS A 9 -5.67 -11.68 10.97
CA CYS A 9 -4.75 -11.29 12.04
C CYS A 9 -5.53 -10.68 13.23
N CYS A 10 -5.05 -10.92 14.44
CA CYS A 10 -5.52 -10.28 15.67
C CYS A 10 -4.30 -9.75 16.42
N ASP A 11 -3.72 -8.68 15.87
CA ASP A 11 -2.50 -8.04 16.37
C ASP A 11 -2.75 -6.54 16.58
N SER A 12 -1.86 -5.89 17.31
CA SER A 12 -1.94 -4.43 17.48
C SER A 12 -1.78 -3.71 16.12
N PRO A 13 -2.37 -2.51 15.96
CA PRO A 13 -2.20 -1.71 14.74
C PRO A 13 -0.74 -1.54 14.31
N ALA A 14 0.15 -1.27 15.26
CA ALA A 14 1.58 -1.09 14.99
C ALA A 14 2.22 -2.35 14.39
N ARG A 15 1.89 -3.54 14.92
CA ARG A 15 2.39 -4.82 14.39
C ARG A 15 1.82 -5.14 13.02
N ILE A 16 0.56 -4.79 12.77
CA ILE A 16 -0.07 -4.97 11.46
C ILE A 16 0.64 -4.07 10.42
N CYS A 17 0.83 -2.78 10.73
CA CYS A 17 1.52 -1.84 9.84
C CYS A 17 3.00 -2.21 9.60
N ALA A 18 3.68 -2.77 10.62
CA ALA A 18 5.08 -3.17 10.54
C ALA A 18 5.35 -4.16 9.38
N ARG A 19 4.37 -4.99 9.01
CA ARG A 19 4.48 -5.96 7.90
C ARG A 19 4.61 -5.32 6.51
N PHE A 20 4.27 -4.04 6.40
CA PHE A 20 4.29 -3.27 5.15
C PHE A 20 5.40 -2.21 5.13
N GLN A 21 6.22 -2.14 6.19
CA GLN A 21 7.32 -1.19 6.27
C GLN A 21 8.31 -1.42 5.13
N GLY A 22 8.73 -0.33 4.50
CA GLY A 22 9.62 -0.36 3.33
C GLY A 22 8.96 -0.85 2.04
N ARG A 23 7.64 -1.08 2.02
CA ARG A 23 6.91 -1.60 0.86
C ARG A 23 5.83 -0.65 0.33
N VAL A 24 5.56 0.45 1.03
CA VAL A 24 4.56 1.45 0.63
C VAL A 24 5.26 2.73 0.22
N PHE A 25 4.91 3.22 -0.96
CA PHE A 25 5.49 4.41 -1.57
C PHE A 25 4.39 5.33 -2.10
N GLN A 26 4.70 6.61 -2.19
CA GLN A 26 3.90 7.59 -2.91
C GLN A 26 4.56 7.91 -4.25
N LEU A 27 3.75 7.87 -5.31
CA LEU A 27 4.12 8.28 -6.66
C LEU A 27 3.26 9.46 -7.09
N PRO A 28 3.75 10.38 -7.92
CA PRO A 28 2.89 11.36 -8.58
C PRO A 28 1.82 10.65 -9.43
N ALA A 29 0.58 11.16 -9.41
CA ALA A 29 -0.48 10.62 -10.24
C ALA A 29 -0.20 10.81 -11.73
N GLY A 30 -0.75 9.93 -12.55
CA GLY A 30 -0.57 9.93 -14.01
C GLY A 30 0.65 9.13 -14.51
N MET A 31 1.47 8.57 -13.61
CA MET A 31 2.46 7.56 -14.01
C MET A 31 1.80 6.17 -14.10
N PRO A 32 2.03 5.41 -15.18
CA PRO A 32 1.57 4.03 -15.25
C PRO A 32 2.30 3.17 -14.22
N LEU A 33 1.57 2.27 -13.55
CA LEU A 33 2.16 1.35 -12.59
C LEU A 33 2.95 0.26 -13.32
N ALA A 34 4.17 0.02 -12.86
CA ALA A 34 5.00 -1.06 -13.37
C ALA A 34 4.52 -2.42 -12.83
N PRO A 35 4.87 -3.55 -13.49
CA PRO A 35 4.60 -4.88 -12.95
C PRO A 35 5.12 -5.02 -11.51
N GLY A 36 4.28 -5.55 -10.62
CA GLY A 36 4.59 -5.70 -9.20
C GLY A 36 4.34 -4.44 -8.35
N GLN A 37 3.90 -3.33 -8.95
CA GLN A 37 3.35 -2.18 -8.24
C GLN A 37 1.83 -2.28 -8.21
N PHE A 38 1.26 -2.21 -7.01
CA PHE A 38 -0.17 -2.32 -6.79
C PHE A 38 -0.70 -1.03 -6.22
N LEU A 39 -1.71 -0.44 -6.87
CA LEU A 39 -2.41 0.71 -6.35
C LEU A 39 -3.13 0.34 -5.04
N LEU A 40 -2.89 1.11 -3.98
CA LEU A 40 -3.67 1.02 -2.74
C LEU A 40 -4.75 2.11 -2.76
N SER A 41 -4.33 3.37 -2.83
CA SER A 41 -5.25 4.51 -2.82
C SER A 41 -4.70 5.70 -3.59
N GLU A 42 -5.58 6.64 -3.92
CA GLU A 42 -5.25 7.94 -4.48
C GLU A 42 -5.35 9.02 -3.40
N GLY A 43 -4.59 10.10 -3.51
CA GLY A 43 -4.60 11.19 -2.53
C GLY A 43 -4.06 12.50 -3.09
N GLN A 44 -3.85 13.46 -2.20
CA GLN A 44 -3.26 14.77 -2.49
C GLN A 44 -1.98 14.95 -1.68
N GLY A 45 -0.87 15.19 -2.38
CA GLY A 45 0.42 15.59 -1.80
C GLY A 45 0.65 17.09 -1.96
N ALA A 46 1.82 17.56 -1.54
CA ALA A 46 2.19 18.98 -1.62
C ALA A 46 2.25 19.50 -3.07
N ASP A 47 2.69 18.66 -4.00
CA ASP A 47 2.88 19.00 -5.41
C ASP A 47 1.72 18.53 -6.31
N GLY A 48 0.58 18.15 -5.71
CA GLY A 48 -0.63 17.73 -6.40
C GLY A 48 -1.02 16.26 -6.16
N PRO A 49 -1.80 15.64 -7.07
CA PRO A 49 -2.35 14.31 -6.87
C PRO A 49 -1.25 13.24 -6.81
N VAL A 50 -1.40 12.28 -5.91
CA VAL A 50 -0.45 11.19 -5.67
C VAL A 50 -1.17 9.84 -5.57
N LEU A 51 -0.45 8.77 -5.89
CA LEU A 51 -0.87 7.38 -5.73
C LEU A 51 -0.08 6.76 -4.59
N ARG A 52 -0.76 6.12 -3.64
CA ARG A 52 -0.12 5.20 -2.69
C ARG A 52 -0.05 3.82 -3.33
N VAL A 53 1.15 3.27 -3.40
CA VAL A 53 1.42 1.99 -4.05
C VAL A 53 2.14 1.03 -3.10
N LEU A 54 1.76 -0.24 -3.19
CA LEU A 54 2.47 -1.35 -2.58
C LEU A 54 3.41 -1.98 -3.62
N CYS A 55 4.69 -2.09 -3.30
CA CYS A 55 5.67 -2.80 -4.13
C CYS A 55 6.83 -3.34 -3.28
N GLU A 56 7.46 -4.43 -3.71
CA GLU A 56 8.60 -5.03 -3.00
C GLU A 56 9.90 -4.24 -3.25
N THR A 57 10.04 -3.69 -4.46
CA THR A 57 11.21 -2.92 -4.88
C THR A 57 10.86 -1.44 -4.93
N PRO A 58 11.66 -0.56 -4.30
CA PRO A 58 11.45 0.89 -4.38
C PRO A 58 11.36 1.38 -5.84
N PRO A 59 10.30 2.12 -6.21
CA PRO A 59 10.18 2.64 -7.56
C PRO A 59 11.04 3.89 -7.76
N VAL A 60 11.48 4.14 -9.00
CA VAL A 60 12.45 5.21 -9.34
C VAL A 60 12.02 6.60 -8.86
N ASN A 61 10.72 6.88 -8.84
CA ASN A 61 10.15 8.16 -8.40
C ASN A 61 9.27 8.01 -7.14
N GLY A 62 9.49 6.96 -6.35
CA GLY A 62 8.73 6.69 -5.13
C GLY A 62 9.28 7.36 -3.91
N THR A 63 8.45 8.13 -3.22
CA THR A 63 8.75 8.57 -1.87
C THR A 63 8.29 7.49 -0.90
N PRO A 64 9.17 6.91 -0.07
CA PRO A 64 8.76 5.96 0.95
C PRO A 64 7.83 6.62 1.95
N VAL A 65 6.77 5.92 2.33
CA VAL A 65 5.80 6.40 3.33
C VAL A 65 5.66 5.39 4.46
N THR A 66 5.50 5.91 5.68
CA THR A 66 5.15 5.09 6.83
C THR A 66 3.76 4.49 6.60
N PRO A 67 3.62 3.15 6.58
CA PRO A 67 2.34 2.49 6.35
C PRO A 67 1.34 2.72 7.48
N GLY A 68 0.10 3.01 7.11
CA GLY A 68 -1.05 3.07 8.00
C GLY A 68 -1.88 1.79 8.00
N LEU A 69 -2.90 1.76 8.87
CA LEU A 69 -3.88 0.67 8.88
C LEU A 69 -4.67 0.58 7.57
N GLU A 70 -4.90 1.71 6.91
CA GLU A 70 -5.52 1.76 5.58
C GLU A 70 -4.66 1.03 4.55
N ASP A 71 -3.36 1.32 4.48
CA ASP A 71 -2.43 0.65 3.57
C ASP A 71 -2.44 -0.87 3.81
N ALA A 72 -2.39 -1.28 5.08
CA ALA A 72 -2.46 -2.69 5.46
C ALA A 72 -3.79 -3.33 5.06
N PHE A 73 -4.91 -2.64 5.29
CA PHE A 73 -6.24 -3.11 4.91
C PHE A 73 -6.30 -3.33 3.39
N LEU A 74 -6.01 -2.30 2.60
CA LEU A 74 -6.07 -2.37 1.14
C LEU A 74 -5.13 -3.44 0.57
N ALA A 75 -3.94 -3.59 1.15
CA ALA A 75 -2.99 -4.63 0.75
C ALA A 75 -3.48 -6.05 1.07
N ILE A 76 -4.13 -6.26 2.23
CA ILE A 76 -4.64 -7.58 2.66
C ILE A 76 -5.86 -7.98 1.85
N TYR A 77 -6.77 -7.04 1.62
CA TYR A 77 -8.07 -7.27 0.99
C TYR A 77 -8.08 -7.07 -0.52
N ARG A 78 -6.94 -6.72 -1.13
CA ARG A 78 -6.85 -6.71 -2.60
C ARG A 78 -7.30 -8.06 -3.15
N GLU A 79 -8.07 -7.99 -4.23
CA GLU A 79 -8.34 -9.15 -5.06
C GLU A 79 -7.03 -9.55 -5.76
N GLU A 80 -6.74 -10.85 -5.81
CA GLU A 80 -5.61 -11.33 -6.62
C GLU A 80 -5.97 -11.07 -8.08
N GLN A 81 -5.33 -10.07 -8.70
CA GLN A 81 -5.42 -9.89 -10.15
C GLN A 81 -4.82 -11.14 -10.80
N THR A 82 -5.71 -12.00 -11.28
CA THR A 82 -5.42 -13.27 -11.95
C THR A 82 -5.15 -13.05 -13.42
#